data_AF-A0A4V1J1A4-F1
#
_entry.id   AF-A0A4V1J1A4-F1
#
_cell.length_a   1.000
_cell.length_b   1.000
_cell.length_c   1.000
_cell.angle_alpha   90.00
_cell.angle_beta   90.00
_cell.angle_gamma   90.00
#
_symmetry.space_group_name_H-M   'P 1'
#
loop_
_entity.id
_entity.type
_entity.pdbx_description
1 polymer ?
#
loop_
_entity_poly.entity_id
_entity_poly.type
_entity_poly.pdbx_seq_one_letter_code
_entity_poly.pdbx_strand_id
1 'polypeptide(L)'
;MDQDPMIRSDGRLFFFFFCPATAAVPMTTRPAFEVGHAPDLLAHVPYPLQRSCTMGAAVDGPAYVYDVHDMGGQLLAVTTSADHHIHLYDKARLAPTAQLVHHKNTVQGLQRVRSTDHLLLSCGEDGVVALWDVRQPSHTPSQVYTGTRQAALFALDQTDALIAAGTDLIDCDAYVLFW
;
A
#
# COMPACT_ATOMS: atom_id res chain seq x y z
N MET A 1 48.46 0.78 1.88
CA MET A 1 47.54 1.08 2.99
C MET A 1 46.48 2.00 2.41
N ASP A 2 45.54 1.60 1.56
CA ASP A 2 44.79 0.34 1.42
C ASP A 2 44.19 -0.14 2.75
N GLN A 3 42.89 0.15 2.94
CA GLN A 3 41.81 -0.81 3.25
C GLN A 3 40.50 0.00 3.42
N ASP A 4 39.51 -0.35 2.58
CA ASP A 4 38.13 0.15 2.52
C ASP A 4 37.32 -0.03 3.81
N PRO A 5 36.28 0.78 4.07
CA PRO A 5 35.24 0.46 5.04
C PRO A 5 34.13 -0.45 4.44
N MET A 6 33.97 -1.65 5.03
CA MET A 6 32.83 -2.54 4.82
C MET A 6 31.53 -2.03 5.51
N ILE A 7 30.48 -1.86 4.69
CA ILE A 7 29.07 -2.29 4.79
C ILE A 7 28.33 -2.31 6.16
N ARG A 8 27.18 -1.60 6.21
CA ARG A 8 25.85 -2.22 6.42
C ARG A 8 24.74 -1.44 5.69
N SER A 9 23.87 -2.19 5.00
CA SER A 9 22.98 -1.78 3.90
C SER A 9 21.51 -2.08 4.20
N ASP A 10 20.99 -1.47 5.25
CA ASP A 10 19.61 -1.68 5.70
C ASP A 10 19.04 -0.36 6.21
N GLY A 11 18.60 0.48 5.25
CA GLY A 11 17.93 1.75 5.48
C GLY A 11 16.54 1.62 6.12
N ARG A 12 16.47 1.09 7.34
CA ARG A 12 15.26 1.07 8.17
C ARG A 12 15.55 1.70 9.53
N LEU A 13 14.73 2.68 9.89
CA LEU A 13 14.67 3.24 11.23
C LEU A 13 14.06 2.20 12.19
N PHE A 14 14.82 1.80 13.21
CA PHE A 14 14.35 0.98 14.32
C PHE A 14 14.01 1.88 15.52
N PHE A 15 12.80 1.72 16.09
CA PHE A 15 12.47 2.24 17.42
C PHE A 15 12.55 1.10 18.45
N PHE A 16 13.35 1.30 19.50
CA PHE A 16 13.44 0.39 20.65
C PHE A 16 12.20 0.53 21.53
N PHE A 17 11.58 -0.59 21.90
CA PHE A 17 10.87 -0.70 23.17
C PHE A 17 11.50 -1.83 23.99
N PHE A 18 12.15 -1.42 25.08
CA PHE A 18 12.67 -2.29 26.13
C PHE A 18 11.48 -2.82 26.94
N CYS A 19 11.33 -4.14 27.06
CA CYS A 19 10.47 -4.78 28.06
C CYS A 19 11.32 -5.77 28.86
N PRO A 20 11.39 -5.69 30.21
CA PRO A 20 12.26 -6.55 30.99
C PRO A 20 11.63 -7.93 31.29
N ALA A 21 12.51 -8.93 31.24
CA ALA A 21 12.49 -10.33 31.70
C ALA A 21 11.41 -10.74 32.76
N THR A 22 10.91 -11.97 32.88
CA THR A 22 11.54 -13.30 32.81
C THR A 22 10.46 -14.39 32.93
N ALA A 23 10.60 -15.55 32.26
CA ALA A 23 10.46 -16.90 32.87
C ALA A 23 10.56 -17.99 31.77
N ALA A 24 11.47 -18.95 31.99
CA ALA A 24 11.82 -20.01 31.07
C ALA A 24 10.83 -21.19 31.11
N VAL A 25 10.51 -21.74 29.93
CA VAL A 25 9.87 -23.06 29.75
C VAL A 25 10.71 -23.82 28.71
N PRO A 26 11.16 -25.07 28.96
CA PRO A 26 11.91 -25.82 27.97
C PRO A 26 10.94 -26.67 27.14
N MET A 27 10.88 -26.45 25.83
CA MET A 27 10.22 -27.38 24.92
C MET A 27 11.00 -27.51 23.60
N THR A 28 11.59 -28.69 23.47
CA THR A 28 11.53 -29.58 22.30
C THR A 28 11.99 -29.02 20.95
N THR A 29 13.07 -29.60 20.45
CA THR A 29 13.67 -29.42 19.12
C THR A 29 12.62 -29.30 18.01
N ARG A 30 12.44 -28.08 17.48
CA ARG A 30 11.73 -27.85 16.19
C ARG A 30 12.65 -28.27 15.04
N PRO A 31 12.11 -28.87 13.95
CA PRO A 31 12.88 -29.12 12.75
C PRO A 31 13.34 -27.77 12.16
N ALA A 32 14.58 -27.74 11.65
CA ALA A 32 15.20 -26.55 11.09
C ALA A 32 14.30 -25.95 10.00
N PHE A 33 13.88 -24.70 10.21
CA PHE A 33 13.22 -23.90 9.19
C PHE A 33 14.26 -23.61 8.10
N GLU A 34 14.05 -24.20 6.92
CA GLU A 34 14.88 -23.96 5.75
C GLU A 34 14.72 -22.48 5.37
N VAL A 35 15.77 -21.70 5.61
CA VAL A 35 15.82 -20.29 5.24
C VAL A 35 15.87 -20.25 3.72
N GLY A 36 14.70 -20.06 3.09
CA GLY A 36 14.61 -19.73 1.67
C GLY A 36 15.54 -18.57 1.40
N HIS A 37 16.56 -18.81 0.57
CA HIS A 37 17.57 -17.83 0.23
C HIS A 37 16.87 -16.59 -0.32
N ALA A 38 17.13 -15.43 0.27
CA ALA A 38 16.79 -14.17 -0.37
C ALA A 38 17.51 -14.15 -1.73
N PRO A 39 16.80 -13.95 -2.85
CA PRO A 39 17.47 -13.83 -4.15
C PRO A 39 18.45 -12.65 -4.06
N ASP A 40 19.69 -12.93 -4.43
CA ASP A 40 20.82 -12.02 -4.34
C ASP A 40 20.55 -10.76 -5.18
N LEU A 41 20.10 -9.68 -4.54
CA LEU A 41 19.70 -8.41 -5.18
C LEU A 41 20.88 -7.68 -5.86
N LEU A 42 22.11 -8.18 -5.68
CA LEU A 42 23.35 -7.60 -6.20
C LEU A 42 23.93 -8.39 -7.39
N ALA A 43 23.36 -9.54 -7.75
CA ALA A 43 23.74 -10.25 -8.97
C ALA A 43 23.00 -9.63 -10.16
N HIS A 44 23.73 -8.82 -10.94
CA HIS A 44 23.27 -8.09 -12.14
C HIS A 44 22.64 -8.97 -13.23
N VAL A 45 21.42 -9.44 -13.01
CA VAL A 45 20.48 -9.72 -14.08
C VAL A 45 19.68 -8.42 -14.26
N PRO A 46 19.73 -7.75 -15.42
CA PRO A 46 18.84 -6.61 -15.65
C PRO A 46 17.42 -7.16 -15.57
N TYR A 47 16.62 -6.73 -14.58
CA TYR A 47 15.20 -7.09 -14.48
C TYR A 47 14.47 -6.50 -15.69
N PRO A 48 14.28 -7.26 -16.78
CA PRO A 48 13.78 -6.68 -18.00
C PRO A 48 12.30 -6.40 -17.81
N LEU A 49 11.80 -5.32 -18.39
CA LEU A 49 10.37 -5.06 -18.48
C LEU A 49 9.69 -6.30 -19.08
N GLN A 50 8.85 -6.97 -18.30
CA GLN A 50 8.19 -8.19 -18.74
C GLN A 50 6.97 -7.89 -19.60
N ARG A 51 6.10 -6.97 -19.12
CA ARG A 51 4.85 -6.60 -19.77
C ARG A 51 4.46 -5.16 -19.41
N SER A 52 3.66 -4.56 -20.27
CA SER A 52 3.02 -3.26 -20.05
C SER A 52 1.56 -3.31 -20.50
N CYS A 53 0.70 -2.55 -19.84
CA CYS A 53 -0.69 -2.36 -20.24
C CYS A 53 -1.08 -0.89 -20.12
N THR A 54 -1.97 -0.43 -20.99
CA THR A 54 -2.51 0.92 -20.91
C THR A 54 -3.72 0.94 -19.97
N MET A 55 -3.63 1.79 -18.96
CA MET A 55 -4.73 2.12 -18.07
C MET A 55 -5.71 3.03 -18.81
N GLY A 56 -6.81 2.48 -19.33
CA GLY A 56 -7.97 3.24 -19.82
C GLY A 56 -7.73 4.07 -21.09
N ALA A 57 -8.01 3.49 -22.25
CA ALA A 57 -8.13 4.21 -23.53
C ALA A 57 -9.40 5.11 -23.63
N ALA A 58 -10.06 5.41 -22.52
CA ALA A 58 -11.44 5.89 -22.47
C ALA A 58 -11.62 7.28 -21.84
N VAL A 59 -10.56 7.96 -21.41
CA VAL A 59 -10.65 9.33 -20.89
C VAL A 59 -9.98 10.28 -21.87
N ASP A 60 -10.74 11.27 -22.36
CA ASP A 60 -10.24 12.37 -23.20
C ASP A 60 -9.31 13.27 -22.36
N GLY A 61 -8.08 12.82 -22.14
CA GLY A 61 -7.07 13.56 -21.38
C GLY A 61 -5.88 12.73 -20.94
N PRO A 62 -4.79 13.38 -20.45
CA PRO A 62 -3.66 12.69 -19.87
C PRO A 62 -4.07 11.96 -18.58
N ALA A 63 -3.97 10.63 -18.58
CA ALA A 63 -4.18 9.80 -17.40
C ALA A 63 -2.83 9.45 -16.76
N TYR A 64 -2.66 9.84 -15.50
CA TYR A 64 -1.51 9.45 -14.68
C TYR A 64 -1.92 8.35 -13.71
N VAL A 65 -0.99 7.45 -13.43
CA VAL A 65 -1.14 6.45 -12.38
C VAL A 65 -0.48 7.01 -11.12
N TYR A 66 -1.24 7.12 -10.03
CA TYR A 66 -0.70 7.62 -8.75
C TYR A 66 -0.16 6.51 -7.89
N ASP A 67 -0.90 5.40 -7.78
CA ASP A 67 -0.50 4.28 -6.96
C ASP A 67 -0.92 2.94 -7.58
N VAL A 68 -0.11 1.92 -7.31
CA VAL A 68 -0.31 0.53 -7.73
C VAL A 68 -0.06 -0.35 -6.52
N HIS A 69 -1.09 -1.06 -6.07
CA HIS A 69 -0.99 -1.92 -4.91
C HIS A 69 -1.34 -3.36 -5.23
N ASP A 70 -0.52 -4.28 -4.71
CA ASP A 70 -0.80 -5.71 -4.78
C ASP A 70 -1.90 -6.10 -3.78
N MET A 71 -3.01 -6.64 -4.30
CA MET A 71 -4.09 -7.18 -3.50
C MET A 71 -3.90 -8.65 -3.09
N GLY A 72 -2.82 -9.29 -3.54
CA GLY A 72 -2.61 -10.73 -3.40
C GLY A 72 -3.27 -11.53 -4.52
N GLY A 73 -2.92 -12.81 -4.63
CA GLY A 73 -3.42 -13.69 -5.69
C GLY A 73 -3.21 -13.09 -7.08
N GLN A 74 -4.29 -12.99 -7.87
CA GLN A 74 -4.30 -12.47 -9.23
C GLN A 74 -4.79 -11.03 -9.36
N LEU A 75 -4.97 -10.28 -8.25
CA LEU A 75 -5.59 -8.95 -8.29
C LEU A 75 -4.60 -7.82 -8.01
N LEU A 76 -4.70 -6.74 -8.78
CA LEU A 76 -4.00 -5.47 -8.56
C LEU A 76 -5.01 -4.35 -8.41
N ALA A 77 -4.75 -3.40 -7.52
CA ALA A 77 -5.51 -2.17 -7.40
C ALA A 77 -4.66 -1.01 -7.93
N VAL A 78 -5.27 -0.13 -8.72
CA VAL A 78 -4.57 0.99 -9.35
C VAL A 78 -5.45 2.23 -9.31
N THR A 79 -4.87 3.38 -8.98
CA THR A 79 -5.56 4.68 -9.03
C THR A 79 -5.13 5.48 -10.25
N THR A 80 -6.07 6.25 -10.81
CA THR A 80 -5.76 7.18 -11.89
C THR A 80 -6.21 8.59 -11.61
N SER A 81 -5.55 9.55 -12.27
CA SER A 81 -5.95 10.95 -12.27
C SER A 81 -7.20 11.28 -13.06
N ALA A 82 -7.64 10.35 -13.90
CA ALA A 82 -8.57 10.67 -14.97
C ALA A 82 -10.04 10.58 -14.51
N ASP A 83 -10.34 9.66 -13.60
CA ASP A 83 -11.72 9.32 -13.23
C ASP A 83 -11.99 9.25 -11.72
N HIS A 84 -11.00 9.57 -10.87
CA HIS A 84 -11.13 9.50 -9.41
C HIS A 84 -11.55 8.11 -8.89
N HIS A 85 -11.41 7.07 -9.71
CA HIS A 85 -11.82 5.72 -9.40
C HIS A 85 -10.60 4.86 -9.09
N ILE A 86 -10.87 3.78 -8.35
CA ILE A 86 -9.88 2.74 -8.11
C ILE A 86 -10.22 1.60 -9.06
N HIS A 87 -9.28 1.26 -9.93
CA HIS A 87 -9.43 0.19 -10.91
C HIS A 87 -8.81 -1.09 -10.37
N LEU A 88 -9.55 -2.19 -10.46
CA LEU A 88 -9.07 -3.51 -10.11
C LEU A 88 -8.70 -4.27 -11.38
N TYR A 89 -7.50 -4.83 -11.42
CA TYR A 89 -6.92 -5.49 -12.58
C TYR A 89 -6.54 -6.95 -12.28
N ASP A 90 -6.72 -7.80 -13.28
CA ASP A 90 -6.17 -9.15 -13.27
C ASP A 90 -4.68 -9.10 -13.64
N LYS A 91 -3.80 -9.60 -12.77
CA LYS A 91 -2.33 -9.65 -12.98
C LYS A 91 -1.90 -10.49 -14.16
N ALA A 92 -2.60 -11.59 -14.42
CA ALA A 92 -2.24 -12.54 -15.44
C ALA A 92 -2.57 -12.00 -16.84
N ARG A 93 -3.75 -11.39 -16.96
CA ARG A 93 -4.31 -10.85 -18.21
C ARG A 93 -4.03 -9.36 -18.42
N LEU A 94 -3.64 -8.64 -17.36
CA LEU A 94 -3.46 -7.19 -17.36
C LEU A 94 -4.72 -6.45 -17.87
N ALA A 95 -5.88 -6.94 -17.47
CA ALA A 95 -7.18 -6.46 -17.91
C ALA A 95 -8.01 -5.94 -16.73
N PRO A 96 -8.80 -4.87 -16.91
CA PRO A 96 -9.66 -4.36 -15.86
C PRO A 96 -10.75 -5.40 -15.55
N THR A 97 -10.98 -5.62 -14.27
CA THR A 97 -11.94 -6.60 -13.74
C THR A 97 -13.13 -5.89 -13.09
N ALA A 98 -12.87 -4.84 -12.31
CA ALA A 98 -13.89 -4.06 -11.62
C ALA A 98 -13.39 -2.64 -11.32
N GLN A 99 -14.31 -1.76 -10.90
CA GLN A 99 -14.01 -0.40 -10.46
C GLN A 99 -14.68 -0.14 -9.11
N LEU A 100 -13.95 0.52 -8.21
CA LEU A 100 -14.48 0.96 -6.92
C LEU A 100 -14.75 2.47 -7.02
N VAL A 101 -16.01 2.84 -6.82
CA VAL A 101 -16.51 4.20 -7.07
C VAL A 101 -17.09 4.76 -5.78
N HIS A 102 -16.43 5.77 -5.23
CA HIS A 102 -16.89 6.51 -4.06
C HIS A 102 -16.21 7.87 -3.93
N HIS A 103 -14.90 7.91 -4.16
CA HIS A 103 -14.12 9.12 -4.02
C HIS A 103 -14.63 10.21 -4.97
N LYS A 104 -14.69 11.43 -4.43
CA LYS A 104 -15.20 12.60 -5.17
C LYS A 104 -14.10 13.40 -5.86
N ASN A 105 -12.86 13.05 -5.57
CA ASN A 105 -11.68 13.66 -6.15
C ASN A 105 -10.56 12.61 -6.21
N THR A 106 -9.41 12.99 -6.76
CA THR A 106 -8.27 12.12 -7.05
C THR A 106 -7.87 11.26 -5.86
N VAL A 107 -7.78 9.95 -6.11
CA VAL A 107 -7.28 8.99 -5.12
C VAL A 107 -5.76 8.95 -5.22
N GLN A 108 -5.11 9.34 -4.13
CA GLN A 108 -3.66 9.56 -4.07
C GLN A 108 -2.91 8.33 -3.54
N GLY A 109 -3.51 7.58 -2.62
CA GLY A 109 -2.87 6.44 -1.98
C GLY A 109 -3.77 5.23 -1.85
N LEU A 110 -3.18 4.06 -2.00
CA LEU A 110 -3.78 2.74 -1.79
C LEU A 110 -2.94 1.95 -0.78
N GLN A 111 -3.60 1.18 0.07
CA GLN A 111 -2.91 0.30 0.99
C GLN A 111 -3.74 -0.97 1.24
N ARG A 112 -3.22 -2.14 0.86
CA ARG A 112 -3.85 -3.39 1.29
C ARG A 112 -3.67 -3.54 2.80
N VAL A 113 -4.74 -3.94 3.50
CA VAL A 113 -4.71 -4.23 4.93
C VAL A 113 -3.80 -5.45 5.19
N ARG A 114 -2.80 -5.31 6.06
CA ARG A 114 -1.73 -6.32 6.25
C ARG A 114 -2.28 -7.68 6.72
N SER A 115 -3.30 -7.67 7.57
CA SER A 115 -3.92 -8.86 8.14
C SER A 115 -4.89 -9.60 7.20
N THR A 116 -5.22 -9.05 6.03
CA THR A 116 -6.18 -9.64 5.09
C THR A 116 -5.75 -9.52 3.63
N ASP A 117 -6.34 -10.34 2.76
CA ASP A 117 -6.08 -10.37 1.32
C ASP A 117 -7.17 -9.70 0.47
N HIS A 118 -8.26 -9.28 1.11
CA HIS A 118 -9.44 -8.77 0.42
C HIS A 118 -9.82 -7.34 0.84
N LEU A 119 -9.21 -6.82 1.90
CA LEU A 119 -9.46 -5.44 2.32
C LEU A 119 -8.42 -4.49 1.76
N LEU A 120 -8.90 -3.45 1.11
CA LEU A 120 -8.12 -2.36 0.57
C LEU A 120 -8.51 -1.07 1.29
N LEU A 121 -7.52 -0.27 1.68
CA LEU A 121 -7.74 1.11 2.06
C LEU A 121 -7.34 2.03 0.91
N SER A 122 -8.02 3.16 0.80
CA SER A 122 -7.66 4.23 -0.11
C SER A 122 -7.80 5.59 0.56
N CYS A 123 -7.01 6.56 0.12
CA CYS A 123 -7.13 7.96 0.53
C CYS A 123 -7.03 8.89 -0.68
N GLY A 124 -7.66 10.05 -0.62
CA GLY A 124 -7.67 11.00 -1.72
C GLY A 124 -7.76 12.46 -1.32
N GLU A 125 -7.79 13.31 -2.34
CA GLU A 125 -7.94 14.76 -2.21
C GLU A 125 -9.31 15.20 -1.67
N ASP A 126 -10.29 14.29 -1.64
CA ASP A 126 -11.59 14.53 -1.01
C ASP A 126 -11.53 14.50 0.53
N GLY A 127 -10.37 14.20 1.10
CA GLY A 127 -10.15 14.15 2.55
C GLY A 127 -10.78 12.94 3.22
N VAL A 128 -11.02 11.89 2.43
CA VAL A 128 -11.66 10.67 2.88
C VAL A 128 -10.66 9.52 2.84
N VAL A 129 -10.68 8.68 3.89
CA VAL A 129 -10.11 7.34 3.83
C VAL A 129 -11.25 6.34 3.71
N ALA A 130 -11.21 5.48 2.70
CA ALA A 130 -12.24 4.46 2.48
C ALA A 130 -11.65 3.06 2.63
N LEU A 131 -12.39 2.17 3.30
CA LEU A 131 -12.09 0.75 3.41
C LEU A 131 -13.03 -0.02 2.49
N TRP A 132 -12.47 -0.91 1.69
CA TRP A 132 -13.15 -1.66 0.66
C TRP A 132 -12.95 -3.15 0.87
N ASP A 133 -14.01 -3.95 0.80
CA ASP A 133 -13.90 -5.40 0.57
C ASP A 133 -14.03 -5.67 -0.93
N VAL A 134 -12.94 -6.09 -1.57
CA VAL A 134 -12.91 -6.34 -3.03
C VAL A 134 -13.78 -7.52 -3.47
N ARG A 135 -14.23 -8.35 -2.54
CA ARG A 135 -15.16 -9.46 -2.80
C ARG A 135 -16.61 -9.00 -2.78
N GLN A 136 -16.86 -7.80 -2.24
CA GLN A 136 -18.21 -7.27 -2.13
C GLN A 136 -18.70 -6.82 -3.51
N PRO A 137 -19.79 -7.42 -4.04
CA PRO A 137 -20.25 -7.14 -5.40
C PRO A 137 -20.85 -5.75 -5.56
N SER A 138 -21.20 -5.07 -4.47
CA SER A 138 -21.70 -3.69 -4.53
C SER A 138 -20.60 -2.69 -4.86
N HIS A 139 -19.31 -3.05 -4.70
CA HIS A 139 -18.17 -2.16 -4.91
C HIS A 139 -18.29 -0.82 -4.18
N THR A 140 -19.03 -0.81 -3.07
CA THR A 140 -19.18 0.31 -2.15
C THR A 140 -18.18 0.16 -1.01
N PRO A 141 -17.70 1.25 -0.42
CA PRO A 141 -16.82 1.14 0.74
C PRO A 141 -17.59 0.49 1.90
N SER A 142 -16.94 -0.48 2.55
CA SER A 142 -17.45 -1.14 3.74
C SER A 142 -17.41 -0.20 4.95
N GLN A 143 -16.41 0.70 4.98
CA GLN A 143 -16.30 1.74 5.99
C GLN A 143 -15.65 3.00 5.41
N VAL A 144 -16.03 4.16 5.92
CA VAL A 144 -15.51 5.46 5.50
C VAL A 144 -15.07 6.23 6.74
N TYR A 145 -13.84 6.73 6.70
CA TYR A 145 -13.24 7.54 7.75
C TYR A 145 -13.04 8.96 7.23
N THR A 146 -13.52 9.93 7.99
CA THR A 146 -13.40 11.35 7.66
C THR A 146 -12.68 12.08 8.78
N GLY A 147 -11.80 13.01 8.40
CA GLY A 147 -11.18 13.94 9.32
C GLY A 147 -12.13 15.08 9.72
N THR A 148 -11.79 15.81 10.76
CA THR A 148 -12.53 17.02 11.18
C THR A 148 -12.34 18.19 10.20
N ARG A 149 -11.29 18.15 9.37
CA ARG A 149 -11.00 19.13 8.32
C ARG A 149 -11.09 18.45 6.96
N GLN A 150 -11.76 19.08 6.00
CA GLN A 150 -11.71 18.66 4.59
C GLN A 150 -10.35 19.05 4.04
N ALA A 151 -9.37 18.16 4.20
CA ALA A 151 -8.01 18.34 3.73
C ALA A 151 -7.62 17.18 2.85
N ALA A 152 -6.96 17.45 1.73
CA ALA A 152 -6.47 16.42 0.84
C ALA A 152 -5.50 15.48 1.58
N LEU A 153 -5.62 14.18 1.33
CA LEU A 153 -4.74 13.15 1.89
C LEU A 153 -3.81 12.61 0.81
N PHE A 154 -2.51 12.53 1.12
CA PHE A 154 -1.46 12.13 0.18
C PHE A 154 -0.73 10.85 0.56
N ALA A 155 -0.70 10.52 1.85
CA ALA A 155 -0.01 9.35 2.36
C ALA A 155 -0.93 8.58 3.29
N LEU A 156 -0.82 7.26 3.25
CA LEU A 156 -1.62 6.34 4.06
C LEU A 156 -0.75 5.15 4.48
N ASP A 157 -0.79 4.81 5.75
CA ASP A 157 -0.26 3.54 6.26
C ASP A 157 -1.22 2.98 7.31
N GLN A 158 -1.14 1.68 7.53
CA GLN A 158 -1.92 1.01 8.56
C GLN A 158 -1.14 -0.07 9.30
N THR A 159 -1.58 -0.27 10.52
CA THR A 159 -1.31 -1.45 11.35
C THR A 159 -2.63 -2.11 11.70
N ASP A 160 -2.57 -3.28 12.35
CA ASP A 160 -3.78 -4.00 12.75
C ASP A 160 -4.70 -3.23 13.72
N ALA A 161 -4.21 -2.13 14.32
CA ALA A 161 -4.95 -1.35 15.31
C ALA A 161 -5.04 0.16 15.01
N LEU A 162 -4.40 0.64 13.95
CA LEU A 162 -4.28 2.08 13.68
C LEU A 162 -4.21 2.35 12.19
N ILE A 163 -4.99 3.31 11.72
CA ILE A 163 -4.86 3.90 10.39
C ILE A 163 -4.25 5.29 10.55
N ALA A 164 -3.20 5.59 9.77
CA ALA A 164 -2.57 6.90 9.75
C ALA A 164 -2.61 7.49 8.34
N ALA A 165 -3.06 8.74 8.19
CA ALA A 165 -3.03 9.44 6.91
C ALA A 165 -2.43 10.84 7.04
N GLY A 166 -1.57 11.22 6.10
CA GLY A 166 -0.97 12.54 6.02
C GLY A 166 -1.79 13.49 5.16
N THR A 167 -2.01 14.71 5.63
CA THR A 167 -2.72 15.76 4.88
C THR A 167 -1.77 16.59 4.02
N ASP A 168 -2.33 17.39 3.12
CA ASP A 168 -1.66 18.57 2.57
C ASP A 168 -1.37 19.62 3.66
N LEU A 169 -0.65 20.66 3.26
CA LEU A 169 -0.53 21.91 4.01
C LEU A 169 -1.91 22.58 4.11
N ILE A 170 -2.43 22.67 5.33
CA ILE A 170 -3.61 23.45 5.66
C ILE A 170 -3.14 24.70 6.40
N ASP A 171 -3.38 25.86 5.79
CA ASP A 171 -2.87 27.16 6.25
C ASP A 171 -1.33 27.19 6.31
N CYS A 172 -0.75 26.76 7.43
CA CYS A 172 0.69 26.75 7.69
C CYS A 172 1.19 25.40 8.24
N ASP A 173 0.30 24.42 8.44
CA ASP A 173 0.62 23.15 9.09
C ASP A 173 0.13 21.97 8.24
N ALA A 174 0.92 20.90 8.22
CA ALA A 174 0.50 19.59 7.72
C ALA A 174 0.21 18.68 8.92
N TYR A 175 -0.83 17.86 8.81
CA TYR A 175 -1.31 17.04 9.91
C TYR A 175 -1.19 15.56 9.56
N VAL A 176 -0.96 14.74 10.59
CA VAL A 176 -1.16 13.29 10.50
C VAL A 176 -2.43 12.97 11.26
N LEU A 177 -3.41 12.42 10.56
CA LEU A 177 -4.68 11.98 11.09
C LEU A 177 -4.57 10.51 11.47
N PHE A 178 -5.17 10.14 12.60
CA PHE A 178 -5.18 8.80 13.13
C PHE A 178 -6.62 8.36 13.38
N TRP A 179 -6.92 7.09 13.07
CA TRP A 179 -8.18 6.44 13.39
C TRP A 179 -7.94 5.09 14.06
#